data_AF-A0A218YW88-F1
#
_entry.id   AF-A0A218YW88-F1
#
_cell.length_a   1.000
_cell.length_b   1.000
_cell.length_c   1.000
_cell.angle_alpha   90.00
_cell.angle_beta   90.00
_cell.angle_gamma   90.00
#
_symmetry.space_group_name_H-M   'P 1'
#
loop_
_entity.id
_entity.type
_entity.pdbx_description
1 polymer ?
#
loop_
_entity_poly.entity_id
_entity_poly.type
_entity_poly.pdbx_seq_one_letter_code
_entity_poly.pdbx_strand_id
1 'polypeptide(L)'
;MARSRKEKAAQIPLSQPDRSGPGSHPTLLDIAEQRGILRDYAGKPDTANLAPRSRARDDELEEEALVGRVGESVLWSISLSMLHLTLDVLITHQYAAENIVWPEIIWRAVQALPIIFLLVYAFHQHPDPSPILPPLSKPVRRGTHQVLFFTGSVSAGCYLIHITNEHPYYAVMKQSPALGCLWIWSVIELDFLPAGGSLLWCIVFLKMGGYKYL
;
A
#
# COMPACT_ATOMS: atom_id res chain seq x y z
N MET A 1 -47.16 18.01 7.09
CA MET A 1 -46.91 17.44 8.43
C MET A 1 -47.39 16.00 8.47
N ALA A 2 -46.49 15.01 8.37
CA ALA A 2 -46.84 13.60 8.50
C ALA A 2 -46.43 13.11 9.90
N ARG A 3 -47.40 12.68 10.72
CA ARG A 3 -47.15 12.12 12.06
C ARG A 3 -46.63 10.69 11.92
N SER A 4 -45.41 10.45 12.38
CA SER A 4 -44.85 9.10 12.56
C SER A 4 -45.62 8.35 13.65
N ARG A 5 -46.16 7.17 13.32
CA ARG A 5 -46.80 6.24 14.26
C ARG A 5 -45.69 5.33 14.82
N LYS A 6 -45.30 5.50 16.08
CA LYS A 6 -44.45 4.53 16.79
C LYS A 6 -45.24 3.25 17.03
N GLU A 7 -44.85 2.15 16.38
CA GLU A 7 -45.34 0.82 16.74
C GLU A 7 -44.75 0.43 18.11
N LYS A 8 -45.60 -0.01 19.04
CA LYS A 8 -45.17 -0.52 20.34
C LYS A 8 -44.59 -1.92 20.14
N ALA A 9 -43.31 -2.10 20.47
CA ALA A 9 -42.68 -3.41 20.50
C ALA A 9 -43.48 -4.37 21.42
N ALA A 10 -43.69 -5.60 20.96
CA ALA A 10 -44.38 -6.62 21.74
C ALA A 10 -43.64 -6.84 23.07
N GLN A 11 -44.35 -6.70 24.19
CA GLN A 11 -43.79 -6.96 25.52
C GLN A 11 -43.62 -8.47 25.69
N ILE A 12 -42.43 -8.98 25.36
CA ILE A 12 -42.05 -10.36 25.61
C ILE A 12 -41.92 -10.53 27.13
N PRO A 13 -42.69 -11.42 27.78
CA PRO A 13 -42.54 -11.66 29.21
C PRO A 13 -41.15 -12.20 29.50
N LEU A 14 -40.36 -11.44 30.27
CA LEU A 14 -38.99 -11.77 30.65
C LEU A 14 -39.01 -12.76 31.83
N SER A 15 -38.99 -14.06 31.53
CA SER A 15 -38.68 -15.08 32.53
C SER A 15 -37.17 -15.28 32.62
N GLN A 16 -36.63 -15.41 33.83
CA GLN A 16 -35.24 -15.80 34.00
C GLN A 16 -35.07 -17.27 33.57
N PRO A 17 -33.98 -17.61 32.87
CA PRO A 17 -33.68 -18.98 32.50
C PRO A 17 -33.40 -19.80 33.76
N ASP A 18 -33.98 -20.99 33.82
CA ASP A 18 -33.70 -21.95 34.87
C ASP A 18 -32.19 -22.30 34.85
N ARG A 19 -31.57 -22.26 36.03
CA ARG A 19 -30.14 -22.52 36.24
C ARG A 19 -29.89 -23.90 36.85
N SER A 20 -30.94 -24.70 37.02
CA SER A 20 -30.77 -26.12 37.28
C SER A 20 -29.96 -26.75 36.13
N GLY A 21 -29.01 -27.63 36.45
CA GLY A 21 -28.15 -28.29 35.45
C GLY A 21 -28.96 -29.08 34.42
N PRO A 22 -28.31 -29.71 33.42
CA PRO A 22 -29.00 -30.28 32.25
C PRO A 22 -30.12 -31.24 32.67
N GLY A 23 -31.36 -30.79 32.53
CA GLY A 23 -32.57 -31.56 32.81
C GLY A 23 -32.93 -32.50 31.66
N SER A 24 -34.15 -33.03 31.68
CA SER A 24 -34.70 -33.94 30.65
C SER A 24 -35.07 -33.25 29.32
N HIS A 25 -34.87 -31.94 29.21
CA HIS A 25 -35.13 -31.19 27.98
C HIS A 25 -33.90 -31.17 27.08
N PRO A 26 -34.10 -31.21 25.74
CA PRO A 26 -32.99 -31.19 24.80
C PRO A 26 -32.18 -29.91 24.97
N THR A 27 -30.85 -30.05 25.05
CA THR A 27 -29.97 -28.91 25.22
C THR A 27 -29.96 -28.05 23.95
N LEU A 28 -29.51 -26.80 24.06
CA LEU A 28 -29.39 -25.92 22.89
C LEU A 28 -28.47 -26.51 21.81
N LEU A 29 -27.47 -27.32 22.21
CA LEU A 29 -26.64 -28.06 21.27
C LEU A 29 -27.43 -29.16 20.55
N ASP A 30 -28.22 -29.95 21.28
CA ASP A 30 -29.04 -31.01 20.70
C ASP A 30 -30.08 -30.46 19.70
N ILE A 31 -30.70 -29.32 20.03
CA ILE A 31 -31.66 -28.65 19.14
C ILE A 31 -30.96 -28.09 17.90
N ALA A 32 -29.76 -27.52 18.06
CA ALA A 32 -28.99 -26.99 16.94
C ALA A 32 -28.51 -28.11 15.99
N GLU A 33 -28.12 -29.26 16.55
CA GLU A 33 -27.79 -30.46 15.78
C GLU A 33 -29.02 -31.01 15.05
N GLN A 34 -30.17 -31.12 15.73
CA GLN A 34 -31.42 -31.58 15.13
C GLN A 34 -31.89 -30.68 13.98
N ARG A 35 -31.63 -29.38 14.06
CA ARG A 35 -31.93 -28.40 13.01
C ARG A 35 -30.84 -28.30 11.93
N GLY A 36 -29.75 -29.07 12.05
CA GLY A 36 -28.64 -29.06 11.10
C GLY A 36 -27.84 -27.75 11.07
N ILE A 37 -27.97 -26.90 12.10
CA ILE A 37 -27.33 -25.58 12.17
C ILE A 37 -25.81 -25.72 12.37
N LEU A 38 -25.37 -26.81 13.00
CA LEU A 38 -23.97 -27.09 13.28
C LEU A 38 -23.23 -27.75 12.11
N ARG A 39 -23.89 -27.91 10.96
CA ARG A 39 -23.31 -28.55 9.77
C ARG A 39 -23.10 -27.50 8.68
N ASP A 40 -21.89 -27.47 8.13
CA ASP A 40 -21.58 -26.71 6.93
C ASP A 40 -22.37 -27.24 5.71
N TYR A 41 -22.42 -26.48 4.61
CA TYR A 41 -23.07 -26.86 3.34
C TYR A 41 -22.64 -28.24 2.79
N ALA A 42 -21.47 -28.75 3.20
CA ALA A 42 -20.95 -30.07 2.83
C ALA A 42 -21.27 -31.19 3.86
N GLY A 43 -22.04 -30.92 4.91
CA GLY A 43 -22.49 -31.90 5.91
C GLY A 43 -21.47 -32.25 7.00
N LYS A 44 -20.34 -31.54 7.08
CA LYS A 44 -19.31 -31.71 8.13
C LYS A 44 -19.59 -30.81 9.33
N PRO A 45 -19.17 -31.19 10.55
CA PRO A 45 -19.32 -30.34 11.73
C PRO A 45 -18.57 -29.02 11.52
N ASP A 46 -19.27 -27.89 11.67
CA ASP A 46 -18.69 -26.54 11.58
C ASP A 46 -17.78 -26.29 12.78
N THR A 47 -16.51 -26.67 12.62
CA THR A 47 -15.43 -26.40 13.59
C THR A 47 -14.72 -25.09 13.27
N ALA A 48 -15.29 -24.20 12.44
CA ALA A 48 -14.59 -23.01 11.96
C ALA A 48 -14.20 -22.05 13.10
N ASN A 49 -14.89 -22.12 14.24
CA ASN A 49 -14.57 -21.33 15.45
C ASN A 49 -13.56 -21.99 16.41
N LEU A 50 -13.14 -23.24 16.15
CA LEU A 50 -12.12 -23.95 16.94
C LEU A 50 -10.71 -23.81 16.33
N ALA A 51 -10.58 -23.21 15.15
CA ALA A 51 -9.29 -22.94 14.53
C ALA A 51 -8.58 -21.77 15.24
N PRO A 52 -7.28 -21.91 15.56
CA PRO A 52 -6.55 -20.93 16.35
C PRO A 52 -6.32 -19.65 15.55
N ARG A 53 -7.04 -18.57 15.88
CA ARG A 53 -6.67 -17.14 15.71
C ARG A 53 -6.02 -16.67 14.38
N SER A 54 -6.07 -17.44 13.30
CA SER A 54 -5.52 -17.06 11.99
C SER A 54 -6.41 -16.08 11.22
N ARG A 55 -7.69 -15.96 11.60
CA ARG A 55 -8.67 -15.08 10.92
C ARG A 55 -8.28 -13.61 10.85
N ALA A 56 -7.54 -13.06 11.83
CA ALA A 56 -7.10 -11.67 11.72
C ALA A 56 -6.16 -11.43 10.53
N ARG A 57 -5.41 -12.45 10.11
CA ARG A 57 -4.56 -12.41 8.91
C ARG A 57 -5.36 -12.74 7.65
N ASP A 58 -6.33 -13.65 7.74
CA ASP A 58 -7.13 -14.07 6.58
C ASP A 58 -8.14 -12.97 6.17
N ASP A 59 -8.74 -12.25 7.12
CA ASP A 59 -9.64 -11.11 6.86
C ASP A 59 -8.88 -9.91 6.24
N GLU A 60 -7.65 -9.60 6.71
CA GLU A 60 -6.77 -8.60 6.08
C GLU A 60 -6.36 -8.99 4.65
N LEU A 61 -6.08 -10.28 4.41
CA LEU A 61 -5.77 -10.80 3.08
C LEU A 61 -6.98 -10.78 2.15
N GLU A 62 -8.20 -10.99 2.66
CA GLU A 62 -9.45 -10.87 1.89
C GLU A 62 -9.78 -9.40 1.57
N GLU A 63 -9.52 -8.46 2.49
CA GLU A 63 -9.63 -7.01 2.21
C GLU A 63 -8.55 -6.50 1.24
N GLU A 64 -7.31 -6.97 1.33
CA GLU A 64 -6.27 -6.71 0.32
C GLU A 64 -6.67 -7.30 -1.05
N ALA A 65 -7.34 -8.45 -1.07
CA ALA A 65 -7.87 -9.06 -2.29
C ALA A 65 -9.04 -8.26 -2.91
N LEU A 66 -9.77 -7.44 -2.14
CA LEU A 66 -10.93 -6.66 -2.60
C LEU A 66 -10.54 -5.55 -3.59
N VAL A 67 -9.37 -4.93 -3.42
CA VAL A 67 -8.87 -3.88 -4.33
C VAL A 67 -8.02 -4.49 -5.46
N GLY A 68 -7.37 -5.63 -5.19
CA GLY A 68 -6.53 -6.36 -6.14
C GLY A 68 -5.34 -5.54 -6.66
N ARG A 69 -4.43 -6.19 -7.40
CA ARG A 69 -3.20 -5.52 -7.91
C ARG A 69 -3.48 -4.24 -8.67
N VAL A 70 -4.52 -4.25 -9.52
CA VAL A 70 -4.84 -3.10 -10.37
C VAL A 70 -5.28 -1.91 -9.51
N GLY A 71 -6.19 -2.12 -8.56
CA GLY A 71 -6.66 -1.04 -7.70
C GLY A 71 -5.54 -0.49 -6.81
N GLU A 72 -4.71 -1.36 -6.25
CA GLU A 72 -3.56 -0.93 -5.44
C GLU A 72 -2.58 -0.12 -6.29
N SER A 73 -2.28 -0.60 -7.50
CA SER A 73 -1.40 0.12 -8.43
C SER A 73 -1.96 1.49 -8.80
N VAL A 74 -3.28 1.62 -9.00
CA VAL A 74 -3.92 2.91 -9.26
C VAL A 74 -3.74 3.87 -8.08
N LEU A 75 -3.98 3.41 -6.85
CA LEU A 75 -3.85 4.24 -5.64
C LEU A 75 -2.41 4.75 -5.48
N TRP A 76 -1.44 3.86 -5.59
CA TRP A 76 -0.02 4.21 -5.56
C TRP A 76 0.37 5.19 -6.66
N SER A 77 -0.14 4.98 -7.88
CA SER A 77 0.16 5.85 -9.02
C SER A 77 -0.39 7.25 -8.86
N ILE A 78 -1.60 7.39 -8.33
CA ILE A 78 -2.20 8.70 -8.04
C ILE A 78 -1.36 9.44 -6.98
N SER A 79 -0.99 8.75 -5.91
CA SER A 79 -0.14 9.32 -4.84
C SER A 79 1.24 9.75 -5.34
N LEU A 80 1.92 8.89 -6.10
CA LEU A 80 3.23 9.20 -6.69
C LEU A 80 3.15 10.27 -7.77
N SER A 81 2.06 10.33 -8.54
CA SER A 81 1.82 11.41 -9.51
C SER A 81 1.61 12.76 -8.82
N MET A 82 0.94 12.79 -7.67
CA MET A 82 0.80 14.00 -6.86
C MET A 82 2.13 14.44 -6.25
N LEU A 83 2.94 13.49 -5.80
CA LEU A 83 4.32 13.76 -5.35
C LEU A 83 5.16 14.34 -6.50
N HIS A 84 5.14 13.72 -7.67
CA HIS A 84 5.84 14.21 -8.87
C HIS A 84 5.42 15.64 -9.22
N LEU A 85 4.11 15.91 -9.26
CA LEU A 85 3.58 17.25 -9.51
C LEU A 85 4.09 18.26 -8.48
N THR A 86 4.10 17.90 -7.20
CA THR A 86 4.55 18.77 -6.12
C THR A 86 6.04 19.08 -6.22
N LEU A 87 6.86 18.07 -6.55
CA LEU A 87 8.29 18.25 -6.80
C LEU A 87 8.54 19.14 -8.03
N ASP A 88 7.77 18.98 -9.12
CA ASP A 88 7.88 19.81 -10.32
C ASP A 88 7.47 21.26 -10.06
N VAL A 89 6.42 21.48 -9.26
CA VAL A 89 6.03 22.82 -8.81
C VAL A 89 7.14 23.44 -7.94
N LEU A 90 7.67 22.69 -6.97
CA LEU A 90 8.71 23.18 -6.06
C LEU A 90 9.96 23.59 -6.82
N ILE A 91 10.42 22.77 -7.78
CA ILE A 91 11.63 23.06 -8.54
C ILE A 91 11.43 24.20 -9.52
N THR A 92 10.26 24.29 -10.16
CA THR A 92 9.93 25.42 -11.02
C THR A 92 9.87 26.72 -10.22
N HIS A 93 9.32 26.66 -9.00
CA HIS A 93 9.31 27.82 -8.10
C HIS A 93 10.73 28.21 -7.62
N GLN A 94 11.63 27.25 -7.43
CA GLN A 94 13.01 27.51 -7.01
C GLN A 94 13.90 28.11 -8.12
N TYR A 95 13.72 27.66 -9.37
CA TYR A 95 14.64 28.00 -10.47
C TYR A 95 14.06 28.93 -11.55
N ALA A 96 12.73 29.07 -11.64
CA ALA A 96 12.06 29.79 -12.72
C ALA A 96 10.91 30.70 -12.21
N ALA A 97 11.07 31.24 -11.00
CA ALA A 97 10.05 31.95 -10.21
C ALA A 97 9.17 32.99 -10.96
N GLU A 98 9.61 33.52 -12.10
CA GLU A 98 8.89 34.53 -12.88
C GLU A 98 8.01 33.97 -14.02
N ASN A 99 8.14 32.69 -14.43
CA ASN A 99 7.47 32.11 -15.61
C ASN A 99 6.87 30.71 -15.36
N ILE A 100 5.99 30.57 -14.36
CA ILE A 100 5.28 29.30 -14.11
C ILE A 100 4.20 29.09 -15.20
N VAL A 101 4.46 28.17 -16.13
CA VAL A 101 3.49 27.74 -17.14
C VAL A 101 2.72 26.52 -16.64
N TRP A 102 1.60 26.77 -15.95
CA TRP A 102 0.76 25.72 -15.37
C TRP A 102 0.32 24.60 -16.33
N PRO A 103 -0.12 24.90 -17.58
CA PRO A 103 -0.50 23.84 -18.52
C PRO A 103 0.64 22.85 -18.79
N GLU A 104 1.88 23.32 -18.86
CA GLU A 104 3.04 22.47 -19.12
C GLU A 104 3.39 21.57 -17.93
N ILE A 105 3.26 22.08 -16.70
CA ILE A 105 3.48 21.32 -15.46
C ILE A 105 2.42 20.21 -15.32
N ILE A 106 1.15 20.58 -15.50
CA ILE A 106 0.04 19.62 -15.42
C ILE A 106 0.19 18.56 -16.52
N TRP A 107 0.53 18.97 -17.74
CA TRP A 107 0.73 18.05 -18.84
C TRP A 107 1.87 17.05 -18.56
N ARG A 108 2.99 17.52 -18.00
CA ARG A 108 4.09 16.64 -17.59
C ARG A 108 3.67 15.65 -16.50
N ALA A 109 2.88 16.07 -15.52
CA ALA A 109 2.35 15.17 -14.50
C ALA A 109 1.38 14.12 -15.10
N VAL A 110 0.51 14.52 -16.03
CA VAL A 110 -0.38 13.60 -16.75
C VAL A 110 0.42 12.59 -17.58
N GLN A 111 1.50 13.02 -18.24
CA GLN A 111 2.41 12.12 -18.97
C GLN A 111 3.18 11.17 -18.05
N ALA A 112 3.51 11.59 -16.83
CA ALA A 112 4.18 10.74 -15.84
C ALA A 112 3.27 9.64 -15.28
N LEU A 113 1.96 9.90 -15.15
CA LEU A 113 0.99 8.97 -14.57
C LEU A 113 1.03 7.55 -15.19
N PRO A 114 0.93 7.34 -16.53
CA PRO A 114 0.98 5.99 -17.10
C PRO A 114 2.33 5.30 -16.89
N ILE A 115 3.42 6.07 -16.84
CA ILE A 115 4.78 5.54 -16.60
C ILE A 115 4.90 5.05 -15.16
N ILE A 116 4.45 5.88 -14.22
CA ILE A 116 4.39 5.55 -12.79
C ILE A 116 3.49 4.33 -12.58
N PHE A 117 2.32 4.29 -13.23
CA PHE A 117 1.42 3.15 -13.15
C PHE A 117 2.03 1.86 -13.64
N LEU A 118 2.71 1.87 -14.78
CA LEU A 118 3.41 0.70 -15.28
C LEU A 118 4.50 0.25 -14.30
N LEU A 119 5.29 1.19 -13.79
CA LEU A 119 6.36 0.89 -12.82
C LEU A 119 5.80 0.27 -11.53
N VAL A 120 4.77 0.88 -10.95
CA VAL A 120 4.12 0.36 -9.74
C VAL A 120 3.50 -1.01 -10.03
N TYR A 121 2.71 -1.15 -11.10
CA TYR A 121 2.06 -2.41 -11.44
C TYR A 121 3.06 -3.55 -11.65
N ALA A 122 4.25 -3.25 -12.18
CA ALA A 122 5.29 -4.23 -12.43
C ALA A 122 6.14 -4.55 -11.19
N PHE A 123 6.55 -3.55 -10.41
CA PHE A 123 7.60 -3.70 -9.38
C PHE A 123 7.08 -3.61 -7.94
N HIS A 124 5.90 -3.04 -7.71
CA HIS A 124 5.30 -2.95 -6.37
C HIS A 124 5.07 -4.35 -5.79
N GLN A 125 5.38 -4.56 -4.50
CA GLN A 125 5.13 -5.84 -3.87
C GLN A 125 3.64 -6.13 -3.80
N HIS A 126 3.24 -7.25 -4.41
CA HIS A 126 1.89 -7.76 -4.28
C HIS A 126 1.92 -9.20 -3.75
N PRO A 127 0.93 -9.63 -2.93
CA PRO A 127 0.83 -11.00 -2.46
C PRO A 127 0.82 -12.01 -3.61
N ASP A 128 0.06 -11.69 -4.67
CA ASP A 128 -0.01 -12.51 -5.88
C ASP A 128 1.27 -12.44 -6.73
N PRO A 129 1.59 -13.48 -7.51
CA PRO A 129 2.64 -13.39 -8.53
C PRO A 129 2.26 -12.38 -9.63
N SER A 130 3.19 -11.52 -10.04
CA SER A 130 2.99 -10.64 -11.19
C SER A 130 2.93 -11.47 -12.47
N PRO A 131 2.05 -11.16 -13.44
CA PRO A 131 2.10 -11.82 -14.75
C PRO A 131 3.32 -11.41 -15.58
N ILE A 132 4.02 -10.33 -15.19
CA ILE A 132 5.14 -9.75 -15.93
C ILE A 132 6.49 -10.34 -15.50
N LEU A 133 6.75 -10.52 -14.20
CA LEU A 133 7.98 -11.15 -13.73
C LEU A 133 7.89 -12.69 -13.71
N PRO A 134 9.02 -13.38 -13.93
CA PRO A 134 9.09 -14.83 -13.84
C PRO A 134 8.65 -15.33 -12.45
N PRO A 135 8.03 -16.51 -12.37
CA PRO A 135 7.62 -17.08 -11.09
C PRO A 135 8.84 -17.48 -10.26
N LEU A 136 9.24 -16.61 -9.33
CA LEU A 136 10.30 -16.84 -8.36
C LEU A 136 9.73 -17.37 -7.04
N SER A 137 10.53 -18.15 -6.31
CA SER A 137 10.17 -18.57 -4.95
C SER A 137 10.02 -17.35 -4.03
N LYS A 138 9.09 -17.41 -3.07
CA LYS A 138 8.79 -16.30 -2.14
C LYS A 138 10.03 -15.64 -1.50
N PRO A 139 11.02 -16.39 -0.95
CA PRO A 139 12.19 -15.76 -0.33
C PRO A 139 13.11 -15.07 -1.35
N VAL A 140 13.27 -15.66 -2.55
CA VAL A 140 14.10 -15.09 -3.61
C VAL A 140 13.46 -13.81 -4.16
N ARG A 141 12.14 -13.81 -4.36
CA ARG A 141 11.39 -12.62 -4.79
C ARG A 141 11.61 -11.45 -3.83
N ARG A 142 11.49 -11.69 -2.51
CA ARG A 142 11.74 -10.66 -1.49
C ARG A 142 13.19 -10.17 -1.54
N GLY A 143 14.16 -11.08 -1.63
CA GLY A 143 15.58 -10.72 -1.70
C GLY A 143 15.91 -9.87 -2.93
N THR A 144 15.51 -10.32 -4.12
CA THR A 144 15.73 -9.60 -5.39
C THR A 144 15.08 -8.22 -5.35
N HIS A 145 13.87 -8.13 -4.83
CA HIS A 145 13.16 -6.87 -4.69
C HIS A 145 13.90 -5.89 -3.76
N GLN A 146 14.30 -6.32 -2.57
CA GLN A 146 15.06 -5.48 -1.63
C GLN A 146 16.39 -5.02 -2.24
N VAL A 147 17.12 -5.89 -2.96
CA VAL A 147 18.36 -5.50 -3.65
C VAL A 147 18.11 -4.51 -4.78
N LEU A 148 17.06 -4.71 -5.58
CA LEU A 148 16.68 -3.84 -6.68
C LEU A 148 16.33 -2.44 -6.18
N PHE A 149 15.48 -2.34 -5.15
CA PHE A 149 15.11 -1.04 -4.59
C PHE A 149 16.24 -0.40 -3.78
N PHE A 150 17.15 -1.18 -3.18
CA PHE A 150 18.34 -0.64 -2.52
C PHE A 150 19.28 0.01 -3.54
N THR A 151 19.59 -0.71 -4.62
CA THR A 151 20.44 -0.20 -5.70
C THR A 151 19.78 0.97 -6.44
N GLY A 152 18.46 0.89 -6.67
CA GLY A 152 17.65 1.99 -7.21
C GLY A 152 17.67 3.22 -6.32
N SER A 153 17.47 3.06 -5.01
CA SER A 153 17.52 4.16 -4.03
C SER A 153 18.89 4.83 -3.99
N VAL A 154 19.97 4.05 -3.91
CA VAL A 154 21.34 4.58 -3.89
C VAL A 154 21.68 5.30 -5.19
N SER A 155 21.38 4.69 -6.33
CA SER A 155 21.69 5.29 -7.65
C SER A 155 20.86 6.53 -7.91
N ALA A 156 19.55 6.51 -7.66
CA ALA A 156 18.67 7.67 -7.83
C ALA A 156 19.06 8.82 -6.88
N GLY A 157 19.34 8.52 -5.61
CA GLY A 157 19.78 9.52 -4.63
C GLY A 157 21.14 10.14 -4.98
N CYS A 158 22.14 9.34 -5.30
CA CYS A 158 23.46 9.83 -5.71
C CYS A 158 23.40 10.62 -7.02
N TYR A 159 22.63 10.15 -8.00
CA TYR A 159 22.44 10.85 -9.26
C TYR A 159 21.69 12.17 -9.06
N LEU A 160 20.65 12.20 -8.21
CA LEU A 160 19.95 13.44 -7.86
C LEU A 160 20.90 14.49 -7.24
N ILE A 161 21.79 14.06 -6.34
CA ILE A 161 22.83 14.92 -5.77
C ILE A 161 23.78 15.41 -6.87
N HIS A 162 24.24 14.53 -7.76
CA HIS A 162 25.15 14.90 -8.83
C HIS A 162 24.53 15.91 -9.80
N ILE A 163 23.30 15.65 -10.27
CA ILE A 163 22.64 16.54 -11.24
C ILE A 163 22.37 17.94 -10.64
N THR A 164 21.99 18.01 -9.37
CA THR A 164 21.67 19.29 -8.71
C THR A 164 22.90 20.16 -8.49
N ASN A 165 24.10 19.56 -8.44
CA ASN A 165 25.35 20.30 -8.24
C ASN A 165 26.13 20.58 -9.53
N GLU A 166 26.07 19.69 -10.53
CA GLU A 166 26.90 19.82 -11.74
C GLU A 166 26.17 20.29 -12.99
N HIS A 167 24.84 20.12 -13.06
CA HIS A 167 24.09 20.46 -14.27
C HIS A 167 23.44 21.84 -14.22
N PRO A 168 23.24 22.49 -15.38
CA PRO A 168 22.52 23.75 -15.46
C PRO A 168 21.08 23.59 -15.00
N TYR A 169 20.51 24.66 -14.43
CA TYR A 169 19.18 24.69 -13.82
C TYR A 169 18.08 24.07 -14.69
N TYR A 170 18.12 24.24 -16.01
CA TYR A 170 17.10 23.68 -16.91
C TYR A 170 17.11 22.14 -16.96
N ALA A 171 18.30 21.53 -16.89
CA ALA A 171 18.43 20.08 -16.82
C ALA A 171 17.92 19.56 -15.47
N VAL A 172 18.24 20.27 -14.39
CA VAL A 172 17.76 19.99 -13.03
C VAL A 172 16.24 20.04 -12.97
N MET A 173 15.61 21.07 -13.52
CA MET A 173 14.14 21.21 -13.55
C MET A 173 13.45 20.06 -14.29
N LYS A 174 14.03 19.55 -15.39
CA LYS A 174 13.42 18.48 -16.18
C LYS A 174 13.55 17.08 -15.55
N GLN A 175 14.67 16.79 -14.90
CA GLN A 175 14.98 15.42 -14.46
C GLN A 175 14.68 15.19 -12.97
N SER A 176 14.86 16.21 -12.13
CA SER A 176 14.78 16.04 -10.68
C SER A 176 13.40 15.61 -10.16
N PRO A 177 12.25 16.09 -10.69
CA PRO A 177 10.95 15.67 -10.17
C PRO A 177 10.72 14.15 -10.31
N ALA A 178 11.06 13.59 -11.46
CA ALA A 178 10.96 12.15 -11.71
C ALA A 178 11.97 11.35 -10.87
N LEU A 179 13.22 11.80 -10.80
CA LEU A 179 14.26 11.15 -9.99
C LEU A 179 13.95 11.18 -8.50
N GLY A 180 13.45 12.31 -7.99
CA GLY A 180 13.03 12.46 -6.60
C GLY A 180 11.86 11.54 -6.26
N CYS A 181 10.87 11.44 -7.17
CA CYS A 181 9.76 10.50 -7.01
C CYS A 181 10.24 9.04 -6.99
N LEU A 182 11.12 8.64 -7.92
CA LEU A 182 11.71 7.29 -7.95
C LEU A 182 12.55 7.00 -6.70
N TRP A 183 13.31 7.98 -6.21
CA TRP A 183 14.12 7.81 -5.02
C TRP A 183 13.27 7.61 -3.77
N ILE A 184 12.25 8.46 -3.57
CA ILE A 184 11.32 8.37 -2.45
C ILE A 184 10.56 7.03 -2.49
N TRP A 185 10.02 6.68 -3.66
CA TRP A 185 9.36 5.38 -3.83
C TRP A 185 10.29 4.23 -3.47
N SER A 186 11.55 4.27 -3.94
CA SER A 186 12.53 3.23 -3.62
C SER A 186 12.86 3.12 -2.14
N VAL A 187 12.84 4.23 -1.39
CA VAL A 187 13.07 4.21 0.06
C VAL A 187 11.88 3.64 0.82
N ILE A 188 10.66 3.97 0.40
CA ILE A 188 9.41 3.48 1.03
C ILE A 188 9.29 1.95 0.89
N GLU A 189 9.77 1.42 -0.22
CA GLU A 189 9.66 0.02 -0.61
C GLU A 189 10.74 -0.88 0.04
N LEU A 190 11.71 -0.27 0.73
CA LEU A 190 12.78 -0.97 1.46
C LEU A 190 12.40 -1.31 2.90
N ASP A 191 12.95 -2.42 3.40
CA ASP A 191 12.93 -2.70 4.84
C ASP A 191 13.72 -1.60 5.61
N PHE A 192 13.41 -1.40 6.90
CA PHE A 192 13.99 -0.32 7.71
C PHE A 192 15.53 -0.25 7.67
N LEU A 193 16.20 -1.40 7.78
CA LEU A 193 17.66 -1.49 7.77
C LEU A 193 18.28 -1.06 6.43
N PRO A 194 17.90 -1.66 5.28
CA PRO A 194 18.44 -1.22 3.99
C PRO A 194 18.02 0.20 3.62
N ALA A 195 16.84 0.69 4.04
CA ALA A 195 16.43 2.08 3.85
C ALA A 195 17.37 3.07 4.58
N GLY A 196 17.68 2.79 5.85
CA GLY A 196 18.66 3.57 6.61
C GLY A 196 20.06 3.50 5.99
N GLY A 197 20.44 2.31 5.50
CA GLY A 197 21.71 2.08 4.82
C GLY A 197 21.85 2.87 3.51
N SER A 198 20.80 2.93 2.68
CA SER A 198 20.84 3.65 1.40
C SER A 198 20.94 5.16 1.60
N LEU A 199 20.24 5.70 2.61
CA LEU A 199 20.34 7.11 3.00
C LEU A 199 21.73 7.46 3.53
N LEU A 200 22.29 6.62 4.41
CA LEU A 200 23.64 6.80 4.93
C LEU A 200 24.66 6.78 3.80
N TRP A 201 24.49 5.91 2.82
CA TRP A 201 25.34 5.88 1.63
C TRP A 201 25.25 7.18 0.82
N CYS A 202 24.05 7.71 0.60
CA CYS A 202 23.88 9.01 -0.08
C CYS A 202 24.60 10.14 0.69
N ILE A 203 24.55 10.13 2.03
CA ILE A 203 25.28 11.10 2.87
C ILE A 203 26.80 10.94 2.73
N VAL A 204 27.30 9.71 2.69
CA VAL A 204 28.73 9.44 2.47
C VAL A 204 29.16 9.95 1.09
N PHE A 205 28.39 9.63 0.05
CA PHE A 205 28.62 10.12 -1.31
C PHE A 205 28.63 11.65 -1.36
N LEU A 206 27.67 12.28 -0.69
CA LEU A 206 27.54 13.73 -0.56
C LEU A 206 28.80 14.35 0.08
N LYS A 207 29.31 13.75 1.17
CA LYS A 207 30.56 14.20 1.83
C LYS A 207 31.81 13.96 0.98
N MET A 208 31.89 12.83 0.28
CA MET A 208 33.06 12.49 -0.55
C MET A 208 33.11 13.30 -1.84
N GLY A 209 31.96 13.70 -2.39
CA GLY A 209 31.86 14.42 -3.65
C GLY A 209 32.43 15.83 -3.62
N GLY A 210 32.80 16.37 -2.45
CA GLY A 210 33.43 17.68 -2.33
C GLY A 210 32.58 18.84 -2.86
N TYR A 211 31.27 18.62 -3.02
CA TYR A 211 30.35 19.65 -3.48
C TYR A 211 30.38 20.83 -2.51
N LYS A 212 30.53 22.03 -3.05
CA LYS A 212 30.59 23.26 -2.26
C LYS A 212 29.20 23.58 -1.72
N TYR A 213 28.94 23.26 -0.46
CA TYR A 213 27.74 23.73 0.23
C TYR A 213 28.00 25.15 0.73
N LEU A 214 27.41 26.13 0.03
CA LEU A 214 27.50 27.59 0.31
C LEU A 214 28.93 28.17 0.18
#